data_AF-A0A940ELJ1-F1
#
_entry.id   AF-A0A940ELJ1-F1
#
_cell.length_a   1.000
_cell.length_b   1.000
_cell.length_c   1.000
_cell.angle_alpha   90.00
_cell.angle_beta   90.00
_cell.angle_gamma   90.00
#
_symmetry.space_group_name_H-M   'P 1'
#
loop_
_entity.id
_entity.type
_entity.pdbx_description
1 polymer ?
#
loop_
_entity_poly.entity_id
_entity_poly.type
_entity_poly.pdbx_seq_one_letter_code
_entity_poly.pdbx_strand_id
1 'polypeptide(L)'
;MQALQEREALLERRHYQPELSMLWDKLTLAQKFAASSLTQFGYDLAFIRNSAAGSMAILLCNGNPATITSDGEIDTSPNIEIRH
;
A
#
# COMPACT_ATOMS: atom_id res chain seq x y z
N MET A 1 -21.98 -26.20 11.23
CA MET A 1 -22.16 -24.74 11.14
C MET A 1 -20.81 -24.03 11.33
N GLN A 2 -19.85 -24.23 10.43
CA GLN A 2 -18.52 -23.60 10.50
C GLN A 2 -18.20 -22.83 9.20
N ALA A 3 -18.64 -23.35 8.05
CA ALA A 3 -18.43 -22.70 6.74
C ALA A 3 -19.11 -21.33 6.56
N LEU A 4 -20.06 -20.95 7.42
CA LEU A 4 -20.72 -19.64 7.34
C LEU A 4 -19.84 -18.52 7.93
N GLN A 5 -19.12 -18.80 9.03
CA GLN A 5 -18.25 -17.83 9.69
C GLN A 5 -17.03 -17.44 8.84
N GLU A 6 -16.42 -18.39 8.13
CA GLU A 6 -15.31 -18.10 7.21
C GLU A 6 -15.75 -17.20 6.06
N ARG A 7 -16.99 -17.35 5.59
CA ARG A 7 -17.54 -16.56 4.49
C ARG A 7 -17.82 -15.11 4.91
N GLU A 8 -18.25 -14.89 6.15
CA GLU A 8 -18.48 -13.54 6.70
C GLU A 8 -17.15 -12.79 6.92
N ALA A 9 -16.12 -13.46 7.43
CA ALA A 9 -14.78 -12.87 7.55
C ALA A 9 -14.16 -12.47 6.20
N LEU A 10 -14.45 -13.24 5.14
CA LEU A 10 -14.06 -12.91 3.75
C LEU A 10 -14.90 -11.78 3.12
N LEU A 11 -16.08 -11.48 3.67
CA LEU A 11 -16.96 -10.39 3.21
C LEU A 11 -16.60 -9.04 3.85
N GLU A 12 -15.94 -9.04 5.01
CA GLU A 12 -15.49 -7.83 5.69
C GLU A 12 -14.24 -7.22 5.03
N ARG A 13 -14.46 -6.42 3.98
CA ARG A 13 -13.41 -5.60 3.33
C ARG A 13 -12.65 -4.68 4.30
N ARG A 14 -13.15 -4.45 5.52
CA ARG A 14 -12.52 -3.59 6.53
C ARG A 14 -11.42 -4.29 7.32
N HIS A 15 -11.44 -5.61 7.41
CA HIS A 15 -10.44 -6.39 8.16
C HIS A 15 -9.44 -7.13 7.25
N TYR A 16 -9.63 -7.07 5.93
CA TYR A 16 -8.70 -7.66 4.98
C TYR A 16 -7.48 -6.76 4.80
N GLN A 17 -6.41 -7.04 5.53
CA GLN A 17 -5.08 -6.53 5.19
C GLN A 17 -4.58 -7.33 3.98
N PRO A 18 -4.37 -6.68 2.82
CA PRO A 18 -3.81 -7.37 1.68
C PRO A 18 -2.41 -7.87 2.04
N GLU A 19 -2.13 -9.13 1.72
CA GLU A 19 -0.78 -9.67 1.76
C GLU A 19 0.17 -8.74 1.00
N LEU A 20 1.35 -8.47 1.57
CA LEU A 20 2.34 -7.56 1.00
C LEU A 20 2.67 -7.89 -0.46
N SER A 21 2.79 -9.18 -0.78
CA SER A 21 2.99 -9.69 -2.14
C SER A 21 1.88 -9.25 -3.10
N MET A 22 0.62 -9.24 -2.67
CA MET A 22 -0.51 -8.78 -3.48
C MET A 22 -0.49 -7.26 -3.70
N LEU A 23 0.09 -6.49 -2.77
CA LEU A 23 0.31 -5.06 -2.97
C LEU A 23 1.37 -4.84 -4.05
N TRP A 24 2.52 -5.53 -3.96
CA TRP A 24 3.55 -5.46 -4.98
C TRP A 24 3.02 -5.79 -6.38
N ASP A 25 2.17 -6.79 -6.52
CA ASP A 25 1.57 -7.14 -7.82
C ASP A 25 0.68 -6.04 -8.42
N LYS A 26 0.10 -5.17 -7.60
CA LYS A 26 -0.73 -4.04 -8.03
C LYS A 26 0.09 -2.80 -8.41
N LEU A 27 1.37 -2.76 -8.10
CA LEU A 27 2.26 -1.65 -8.44
C LEU A 27 2.64 -1.67 -9.92
N THR A 28 2.73 -0.48 -10.53
CA THR A 28 3.33 -0.32 -11.86
C THR A 28 4.83 -0.66 -11.82
N LEU A 29 5.45 -0.89 -12.98
CA LEU A 29 6.90 -1.13 -13.04
C LEU A 29 7.70 0.03 -12.42
N ALA A 30 7.28 1.26 -12.69
CA ALA A 30 7.90 2.46 -12.12
C ALA A 30 7.75 2.52 -10.60
N GLN A 31 6.56 2.20 -10.08
CA GLN A 31 6.32 2.10 -8.65
C GLN A 31 7.12 0.99 -7.98
N LYS A 32 7.24 -0.19 -8.62
CA LYS A 32 8.06 -1.29 -8.10
C LYS A 32 9.51 -0.87 -7.96
N PHE A 33 10.06 -0.21 -8.98
CA PHE A 33 11.43 0.27 -8.95
C PHE A 33 11.66 1.28 -7.82
N ALA A 34 10.81 2.30 -7.73
CA ALA A 34 10.85 3.31 -6.68
C ALA A 34 10.66 2.71 -5.27
N ALA A 35 9.70 1.79 -5.11
CA ALA A 35 9.45 1.11 -3.85
C ALA A 35 10.65 0.25 -3.45
N SER A 36 11.29 -0.45 -4.38
CA SER A 36 12.50 -1.24 -4.11
C SER A 36 13.67 -0.38 -3.64
N SER A 37 13.80 0.85 -4.14
CA SER A 37 14.76 1.81 -3.61
C SER A 37 14.40 2.20 -2.18
N LEU A 38 13.15 2.58 -1.91
CA LEU A 38 12.71 2.97 -0.58
C LEU A 38 12.81 1.84 0.46
N THR A 39 12.54 0.59 0.09
CA THR A 39 12.71 -0.56 0.99
C THR A 39 14.16 -0.73 1.45
N GLN A 40 15.14 -0.36 0.63
CA GLN A 40 16.56 -0.39 1.04
C GLN A 40 16.88 0.68 2.09
N PHE A 41 16.10 1.76 2.15
CA PHE A 41 16.19 2.80 3.16
C PHE A 41 15.30 2.54 4.39
N GLY A 42 14.66 1.37 4.48
CA GLY A 42 13.82 0.98 5.62
C GLY A 42 12.38 1.48 5.54
N TYR A 43 11.88 1.78 4.34
CA TYR A 43 10.45 2.03 4.13
C TYR A 43 9.71 0.73 3.85
N ASP A 44 8.62 0.50 4.56
CA ASP A 44 7.74 -0.64 4.36
C ASP A 44 6.49 -0.24 3.58
N LEU A 45 6.13 -1.02 2.57
CA LEU A 45 4.90 -0.81 1.80
C LEU A 45 3.69 -1.09 2.70
N ALA A 46 2.93 -0.05 3.02
CA ALA A 46 1.81 -0.13 3.94
C ALA A 46 0.50 -0.48 3.22
N PHE A 47 0.15 0.29 2.19
CA PHE A 47 -1.05 0.06 1.39
C PHE A 47 -1.00 0.83 0.07
N ILE A 48 -1.90 0.51 -0.85
CA ILE A 48 -2.04 1.21 -2.13
C ILE A 48 -3.38 1.92 -2.14
N ARG A 49 -3.34 3.22 -2.43
CA ARG A 49 -4.51 4.06 -2.61
C ARG A 49 -4.79 4.22 -4.09
N ASN A 50 -5.93 3.73 -4.56
CA ASN A 50 -6.40 4.03 -5.90
C ASN A 50 -7.23 5.32 -5.88
N SER A 51 -6.87 6.26 -6.75
CA SER A 51 -7.58 7.52 -6.96
C SER A 51 -7.96 7.66 -8.43
N ALA A 52 -8.76 8.67 -8.77
CA ALA A 52 -9.09 8.98 -10.17
C ALA A 52 -7.83 9.32 -11.01
N ALA A 53 -6.75 9.78 -10.37
CA ALA A 53 -5.47 10.09 -11.01
C ALA A 53 -4.57 8.86 -11.18
N GLY A 54 -4.89 7.72 -10.58
CA GLY A 54 -4.09 6.50 -10.65
C GLY A 54 -3.89 5.81 -9.30
N SER A 55 -3.10 4.73 -9.31
CA SER A 55 -2.65 4.03 -8.11
C SER A 55 -1.50 4.79 -7.47
N MET A 56 -1.58 4.99 -6.15
CA MET A 56 -0.56 5.61 -5.34
C MET A 56 -0.13 4.63 -4.27
N ALA A 57 1.15 4.24 -4.28
CA ALA A 57 1.72 3.38 -3.25
C ALA A 57 2.04 4.23 -2.02
N ILE A 58 1.66 3.77 -0.83
CA ILE A 58 1.97 4.43 0.43
C ILE A 58 2.94 3.53 1.19
N LEU A 59 4.10 4.08 1.52
CA LEU A 59 5.13 3.43 2.31
C LEU A 59 5.30 4.16 3.64
N LEU A 60 5.80 3.47 4.65
CA LEU A 60 6.04 4.02 5.98
C LEU A 60 7.46 3.71 6.42
N CYS A 61 8.18 4.73 6.91
CA CYS A 61 9.45 4.57 7.58
C CYS A 61 9.32 5.13 9.00
N ASN A 62 9.27 4.25 10.00
CA ASN A 62 9.19 4.64 11.42
C ASN A 62 8.08 5.67 11.74
N GLY A 63 6.93 5.58 11.05
CA GLY A 63 5.79 6.51 11.21
C GLY A 63 5.80 7.69 10.24
N ASN A 64 6.86 7.90 9.46
CA ASN A 64 6.88 8.89 8.39
C ASN A 64 6.30 8.29 7.10
N PRO A 65 5.23 8.87 6.55
CA PRO A 65 4.67 8.43 5.28
C PRO A 65 5.56 8.85 4.12
N ALA A 66 5.66 7.98 3.11
CA ALA A 66 6.13 8.31 1.78
C ALA A 66 5.08 7.82 0.77
N THR A 67 4.93 8.54 -0.33
CA THR A 67 4.05 8.16 -1.43
C THR A 67 4.82 7.95 -2.72
N ILE A 68 4.34 7.03 -3.55
CA ILE A 68 4.84 6.83 -4.90
C ILE A 68 3.68 6.90 -5.88
N THR A 69 3.74 7.82 -6.83
CA THR A 69 2.74 7.96 -7.90
C THR A 69 2.83 6.81 -8.89
N SER A 70 1.83 6.64 -9.76
CA SER A 70 1.83 5.59 -10.81
C SER A 70 3.04 5.67 -11.74
N ASP A 71 3.62 6.87 -11.88
CA ASP A 71 4.76 7.16 -12.76
C ASP A 71 6.12 6.93 -12.05
N GLY A 72 6.10 6.55 -10.77
CA GLY A 72 7.30 6.26 -9.98
C GLY A 72 7.91 7.48 -9.28
N GLU A 73 7.21 8.62 -9.23
CA GLU A 73 7.68 9.77 -8.46
C GLU A 73 7.54 9.49 -6.97
N ILE A 74 8.65 9.64 -6.24
CA ILE A 74 8.72 9.45 -4.80
C ILE A 74 8.53 10.79 -4.10
N ASP A 75 7.61 10.84 -3.15
CA ASP A 75 7.47 11.93 -2.19
C ASP A 75 7.64 11.37 -0.77
N THR A 76 8.72 11.73 -0.09
CA THR A 76 9.03 11.32 1.29
C THR A 76 8.51 12.27 2.36
N SER A 77 7.85 13.36 1.97
CA SER A 77 7.15 14.27 2.89
C SER A 77 5.79 14.68 2.34
N PRO A 78 4.93 13.70 2.01
CA PRO A 78 3.61 13.97 1.49
C PRO A 78 2.74 14.60 2.58
N ASN A 79 1.93 15.59 2.21
CA ASN A 79 0.97 16.21 3.12
C ASN A 79 -0.28 15.32 3.29
N ILE A 80 -0.09 14.14 3.90
CA ILE A 80 -1.14 13.17 4.18
C ILE A 80 -1.22 12.83 5.67
N GLU A 81 -2.44 12.74 6.18
CA GLU A 81 -2.72 12.21 7.52
C GLU A 81 -3.13 10.73 7.39
N ILE A 82 -2.37 9.84 8.02
CA ILE A 82 -2.78 8.43 8.18
C ILE A 82 -3.69 8.34 9.40
N ARG A 83 -4.94 7.91 9.17
CA ARG A 83 -5.93 7.69 10.23
C ARG A 83 -5.95 6.20 10.57
N HIS A 84 -5.73 5.89 11.84
CA HIS A 84 -5.83 4.54 12.41
C HIS A 84 -7.28 4.15 12.69
#